data_AF-X1QI69-F1
#
_entry.id   AF-X1QI69-F1
#
_cell.length_a   1.000
_cell.length_b   1.000
_cell.length_c   1.000
_cell.angle_alpha   90.00
_cell.angle_beta   90.00
_cell.angle_gamma   90.00
#
_symmetry.space_group_name_H-M   'P 1'
#
loop_
_entity.id
_entity.type
_entity.pdbx_description
1 polymer ?
#
loop_
_entity_poly.entity_id
_entity_poly.type
_entity_poly.pdbx_seq_one_letter_code
_entity_poly.pdbx_strand_id
1 'polypeptide(L)'
;SPEERRKKFYISASIIDGKGRVIGKYDKTHPTRAEKKKLQVTPGNKYPVFKTDIGRIGVMICYDCYFPEVARILTLKGAEIIFYPALQRHFPETYFE
;
A
#
# COMPACT_ATOMS: atom_id res chain seq x y z
N SER A 1 4.98 3.21 -7.78
CA SER A 1 6.33 2.83 -8.25
C SER A 1 7.32 2.93 -7.10
N PRO A 2 8.49 2.28 -7.16
CA PRO A 2 9.57 2.54 -6.21
C PRO A 2 10.01 4.01 -6.28
N GLU A 3 10.15 4.64 -5.13
CA GLU A 3 10.63 6.01 -4.97
C GLU A 3 11.83 6.00 -4.03
N GLU A 4 12.91 6.68 -4.42
CA GLU A 4 14.08 6.83 -3.58
C GLU A 4 13.89 7.98 -2.59
N ARG A 5 14.07 7.69 -1.29
CA ARG A 5 14.12 8.69 -0.23
C ARG A 5 15.25 8.33 0.72
N ARG A 6 16.18 9.28 0.95
CA ARG A 6 17.32 9.11 1.87
C ARG A 6 18.10 7.81 1.61
N LYS A 7 18.44 7.53 0.33
CA LYS A 7 19.15 6.32 -0.12
C LYS A 7 18.42 4.99 0.14
N LYS A 8 17.08 5.04 0.28
CA LYS A 8 16.22 3.87 0.47
C LYS A 8 15.09 3.90 -0.56
N PHE A 9 14.78 2.74 -1.14
CA PHE A 9 13.70 2.61 -2.12
C PHE A 9 12.42 2.14 -1.46
N TYR A 10 11.30 2.80 -1.74
CA TYR A 10 10.01 2.45 -1.15
C TYR A 10 8.95 2.31 -2.23
N ILE A 11 8.12 1.27 -2.14
CA ILE A 11 6.87 1.21 -2.90
C ILE A 11 5.84 1.97 -2.08
N SER A 12 5.35 3.09 -2.63
CA SER A 12 4.52 4.02 -1.87
C SER A 12 3.23 4.37 -2.64
N ALA A 13 2.19 4.73 -1.88
CA ALA A 13 0.97 5.33 -2.37
C ALA A 13 0.86 6.76 -1.82
N SER A 14 0.86 7.75 -2.71
CA SER A 14 0.57 9.14 -2.35
C SER A 14 -0.94 9.36 -2.31
N ILE A 15 -1.42 10.05 -1.29
CA ILE A 15 -2.83 10.38 -1.13
C ILE A 15 -3.03 11.82 -1.57
N ILE A 16 -3.90 12.00 -2.57
CA ILE A 16 -4.22 13.31 -3.16
C ILE A 16 -5.67 13.62 -2.82
N ASP A 17 -5.94 14.78 -2.22
CA ASP A 17 -7.29 15.21 -1.87
C ASP A 17 -8.06 15.77 -3.09
N GLY A 18 -9.35 16.08 -2.90
CA GLY A 18 -10.19 16.67 -3.94
C GLY A 18 -9.75 18.04 -4.44
N LYS A 19 -8.76 18.67 -3.79
CA LYS A 19 -8.15 19.95 -4.19
C LYS A 19 -6.79 19.76 -4.88
N GLY A 20 -6.40 18.51 -5.17
CA GLY A 20 -5.14 18.18 -5.82
C GLY A 20 -3.91 18.23 -4.90
N ARG A 21 -4.08 18.33 -3.57
CA ARG A 21 -2.96 18.40 -2.63
C ARG A 21 -2.54 17.01 -2.18
N VAL A 22 -1.24 16.77 -2.09
CA VAL A 22 -0.71 15.56 -1.45
C VAL A 22 -0.86 15.69 0.06
N ILE A 23 -1.84 15.00 0.64
CA ILE A 23 -2.14 15.05 2.09
C ILE A 23 -1.38 13.99 2.89
N GLY A 24 -0.69 13.08 2.21
CA GLY A 24 0.16 12.09 2.86
C GLY A 24 0.62 10.98 1.94
N LYS A 25 1.31 10.01 2.55
CA LYS A 25 1.89 8.87 1.85
C LYS A 25 1.86 7.64 2.74
N TYR A 26 1.58 6.49 2.14
CA TYR A 26 1.73 5.18 2.75
C TYR A 26 2.89 4.44 2.05
N ASP A 27 3.76 3.82 2.84
CA ASP A 27 4.88 3.02 2.36
C ASP A 27 4.57 1.55 2.63
N LYS A 28 4.61 0.70 1.59
CA LYS A 28 4.27 -0.73 1.66
C LYS A 28 5.04 -1.40 2.80
N THR A 29 4.31 -1.99 3.75
CA THR A 29 4.88 -2.56 4.97
C THR A 29 5.39 -3.98 4.77
N HIS A 30 4.81 -4.72 3.83
CA HIS A 30 5.22 -6.08 3.49
C HIS A 30 5.68 -6.17 2.03
N PRO A 31 6.88 -5.69 1.67
CA PRO A 31 7.44 -5.99 0.36
C PRO A 31 7.65 -7.50 0.19
N THR A 32 7.29 -8.03 -0.98
CA THR A 32 7.54 -9.42 -1.39
C THR A 32 9.03 -9.73 -1.36
N ARG A 33 9.37 -11.02 -1.32
CA ARG A 33 10.77 -11.47 -1.40
C ARG A 33 11.49 -10.93 -2.65
N ALA A 34 10.79 -10.87 -3.78
CA ALA A 34 11.35 -10.36 -5.02
C ALA A 34 11.61 -8.86 -4.97
N GLU A 35 10.66 -8.06 -4.45
CA GLU A 35 10.84 -6.61 -4.26
C GLU A 35 12.01 -6.31 -3.32
N LYS A 36 12.17 -7.06 -2.23
CA LYS A 36 13.32 -6.91 -1.32
C LYS A 36 14.65 -7.26 -2.00
N LYS A 37 14.74 -8.44 -2.64
CA LYS A 37 16.01 -8.95 -3.18
C LYS A 37 16.44 -8.30 -4.49
N LYS A 38 15.50 -8.03 -5.39
CA LYS A 38 15.80 -7.55 -6.76
C LYS A 38 15.73 -6.02 -6.87
N LEU A 39 14.80 -5.41 -6.14
CA LEU A 39 14.54 -3.96 -6.21
C LEU A 39 15.01 -3.21 -4.96
N GLN A 40 15.58 -3.90 -3.98
CA GLN A 40 16.09 -3.33 -2.73
C GLN A 40 15.04 -2.48 -2.00
N VAL A 41 13.77 -2.88 -2.10
CA VAL A 41 12.66 -2.15 -1.49
C VAL A 41 12.75 -2.27 0.03
N THR A 42 12.84 -1.11 0.67
CA THR A 42 12.75 -0.94 2.11
C THR A 42 11.28 -1.02 2.55
N PRO A 43 10.96 -1.82 3.58
CA PRO A 43 9.63 -1.84 4.18
C PRO A 43 9.28 -0.50 4.84
N GLY A 44 8.02 -0.08 4.68
CA GLY A 44 7.41 0.90 5.56
C GLY A 44 7.20 0.35 6.97
N ASN A 45 6.95 1.24 7.94
CA ASN A 45 6.71 0.88 9.34
C ASN A 45 5.54 1.66 9.97
N LYS A 46 4.71 2.30 9.15
CA LYS A 46 3.58 3.13 9.59
C LYS A 46 2.29 2.66 8.95
N TYR A 47 1.20 2.87 9.67
CA TYR A 47 -0.17 2.61 9.24
C TYR A 47 -0.99 3.89 9.44
N PRO A 48 -0.80 4.90 8.57
CA PRO A 48 -1.54 6.16 8.66
C PRO A 48 -2.99 5.99 8.18
N VAL A 49 -3.88 6.77 8.77
CA VAL A 49 -5.26 6.96 8.31
C VAL A 49 -5.39 8.43 7.90
N PHE A 50 -5.92 8.67 6.72
CA PHE A 50 -6.00 10.01 6.12
C PHE A 50 -7.43 10.49 6.17
N LYS A 51 -7.65 11.69 6.73
CA LYS A 51 -8.96 12.34 6.69
C LYS A 51 -9.17 12.95 5.29
N THR A 52 -10.28 12.62 4.65
CA THR A 52 -10.66 13.13 3.33
C THR A 52 -12.12 13.55 3.34
N ASP A 53 -12.58 14.18 2.26
CA ASP A 53 -13.98 14.61 2.10
C ASP A 53 -14.95 13.42 1.98
N ILE A 54 -14.44 12.22 1.69
CA ILE A 54 -15.22 10.97 1.59
C ILE A 54 -15.10 10.07 2.83
N GLY A 55 -14.47 10.57 3.90
CA GLY A 55 -14.23 9.83 5.13
C GLY A 55 -12.75 9.58 5.43
N ARG A 56 -12.49 8.75 6.44
CA ARG A 56 -11.16 8.35 6.88
C ARG A 56 -10.68 7.13 6.11
N ILE A 57 -9.62 7.30 5.31
CA ILE A 57 -9.13 6.26 4.43
C ILE A 57 -7.81 5.67 4.94
N GLY A 58 -7.70 4.35 4.90
CA GLY A 58 -6.45 3.59 5.03
C GLY A 58 -5.99 3.06 3.67
N VAL A 59 -4.71 2.75 3.54
CA VAL A 59 -4.14 2.14 2.33
C VAL A 59 -3.24 0.98 2.69
N MET A 60 -3.31 -0.06 1.88
CA MET A 60 -2.42 -1.22 1.88
C MET A 60 -2.08 -1.59 0.43
N ILE A 61 -0.91 -2.15 0.15
CA ILE A 61 -0.43 -2.35 -1.24
C ILE A 61 -0.12 -3.82 -1.49
N CYS A 62 -0.74 -4.40 -2.51
CA CYS A 62 -0.48 -5.75 -3.03
C CYS A 62 -0.21 -6.82 -1.93
N TYR A 63 1.04 -7.17 -1.70
CA TYR A 63 1.38 -8.23 -0.75
C TYR A 63 0.95 -7.97 0.71
N ASP A 64 0.63 -6.72 1.08
CA ASP A 64 0.04 -6.41 2.38
C ASP A 64 -1.30 -7.14 2.64
N CYS A 65 -2.05 -7.57 1.61
CA CYS A 65 -3.35 -8.26 1.80
C CYS A 65 -3.27 -9.65 2.42
N TYR A 66 -2.09 -10.26 2.41
CA TYR A 66 -1.86 -11.54 3.06
C TYR A 66 -1.63 -11.39 4.57
N PHE A 67 -1.58 -10.16 5.08
CA PHE A 67 -1.33 -9.83 6.48
C PHE A 67 -2.57 -9.12 7.06
N PRO A 68 -3.56 -9.86 7.60
CA PRO A 68 -4.81 -9.28 8.11
C PRO A 68 -4.59 -8.24 9.22
N GLU A 69 -3.44 -8.28 9.88
CA GLU A 69 -2.98 -7.30 10.86
C GLU A 69 -2.94 -5.88 10.27
N VAL A 70 -2.58 -5.73 8.99
CA VAL A 70 -2.54 -4.43 8.33
C VAL A 70 -3.93 -3.81 8.30
N ALA A 71 -4.91 -4.57 7.81
CA ALA A 71 -6.30 -4.12 7.78
C ALA A 71 -6.84 -3.86 9.19
N ARG A 72 -6.57 -4.77 10.14
CA ARG A 72 -6.98 -4.61 11.55
C ARG A 72 -6.43 -3.33 12.17
N ILE A 73 -5.14 -3.03 11.98
CA ILE A 73 -4.50 -1.83 12.53
C ILE A 73 -5.11 -0.57 11.91
N LEU A 74 -5.34 -0.55 10.60
CA LEU A 74 -5.97 0.59 9.93
C LEU A 74 -7.39 0.83 10.46
N THR A 75 -8.20 -0.22 10.58
CA THR A 75 -9.55 -0.14 11.16
C THR A 75 -9.53 0.33 12.61
N LEU A 76 -8.64 -0.22 13.46
CA LEU A 76 -8.50 0.22 14.86
C LEU A 76 -8.08 1.69 14.97
N LYS A 77 -7.37 2.22 13.97
CA LYS A 77 -7.02 3.65 13.87
C LYS A 77 -8.14 4.51 13.27
N GLY A 78 -9.31 3.94 13.01
CA GLY A 78 -10.49 4.65 12.52
C GLY A 78 -10.57 4.80 11.01
N ALA A 79 -9.88 3.94 10.23
CA ALA A 79 -10.16 3.85 8.80
C ALA A 79 -11.58 3.31 8.58
N GLU A 80 -12.38 4.06 7.84
CA GLU A 80 -13.74 3.72 7.41
C GLU A 80 -13.71 3.00 6.04
N ILE A 81 -12.70 3.32 5.22
CA ILE A 81 -12.47 2.71 3.90
C ILE A 81 -10.99 2.30 3.81
N ILE A 82 -10.71 1.11 3.27
CA ILE A 82 -9.35 0.67 3.00
C ILE A 82 -9.18 0.46 1.49
N PHE A 83 -8.27 1.22 0.88
CA PHE A 83 -7.90 1.04 -0.52
C PHE A 83 -6.75 0.04 -0.64
N TYR A 84 -6.88 -0.86 -1.61
CA TYR A 84 -5.94 -1.92 -1.88
C TYR A 84 -5.55 -1.99 -3.36
N PRO A 85 -4.65 -1.12 -3.85
CA PRO A 85 -4.07 -1.26 -5.17
C PRO A 85 -3.20 -2.52 -5.24
N ALA A 86 -3.49 -3.39 -6.21
CA ALA A 86 -2.79 -4.64 -6.42
C ALA A 86 -2.48 -4.87 -7.90
N LEU A 87 -1.36 -5.56 -8.16
CA LEU A 87 -1.06 -6.12 -9.48
C LEU A 87 -1.34 -7.61 -9.42
N GLN A 88 -2.47 -8.03 -9.99
CA GLN A 88 -2.75 -9.44 -10.22
C GLN A 88 -2.33 -9.80 -11.65
N ARG A 89 -1.62 -10.92 -11.79
CA ARG A 89 -1.37 -11.50 -13.12
C ARG A 89 -2.65 -12.19 -13.55
N HIS A 90 -3.13 -11.86 -14.74
CA HIS A 90 -4.16 -12.65 -15.39
C HIS A 90 -3.53 -13.98 -15.79
N PHE A 91 -3.98 -15.06 -15.17
CA PHE A 91 -3.63 -16.41 -15.62
C PHE A 91 -4.65 -16.79 -16.68
N PRO A 92 -4.23 -17.10 -17.92
CA PRO A 92 -5.17 -17.59 -18.93
C PRO A 92 -5.79 -18.90 -18.43
N GLU A 93 -7.09 -19.09 -18.71
CA GLU A 93 -7.89 -20.25 -18.25
C GLU A 93 -7.26 -21.59 -18.64
N THR A 94 -6.45 -21.62 -19.69
CA THR A 94 -5.72 -22.79 -20.21
C THR A 94 -4.66 -23.37 -19.27
N TYR A 95 -4.51 -22.86 -18.04
CA TYR A 95 -3.63 -23.44 -17.01
C TYR A 95 -4.32 -24.51 -16.15
N PHE A 96 -5.64 -24.67 -16.28
CA PHE A 96 -6.44 -25.66 -15.56
C PHE A 96 -6.99 -26.78 -16.46
N GLU A 97 -6.56 -26.82 -17.73
CA GLU A 97 -6.69 -27.97 -18.64
C GLU A 97 -5.36 -28.74 -18.71
#